data_AF-A0A7Y3E3R0-F1
#
_entry.id   AF-A0A7Y3E3R0-F1
#
_cell.length_a   1.000
_cell.length_b   1.000
_cell.length_c   1.000
_cell.angle_alpha   90.00
_cell.angle_beta   90.00
_cell.angle_gamma   90.00
#
_symmetry.space_group_name_H-M   'P 1'
#
loop_
_entity.id
_entity.type
_entity.pdbx_description
1 polymer ?
#
loop_
_entity_poly.entity_id
_entity_poly.type
_entity_poly.pdbx_seq_one_letter_code
_entity_poly.pdbx_strand_id
1 'polypeptide(L)'
;MNAERLQEQLKTLPNQPGVYLFRDEDGRILYIGKATSLRSRVRSYFGQAADRSFKLRELSRRTVSVETFVVTSPAEALLLESNLIKEHAPRFNVQLRDDKTFPYVKVTVREPFPRVLVTRHLVRDGSRYFGPFTDVGAMRRALRMIRQMFTVRSCHYALPRDAPARPCLDYFIDRCMAPCVGSQSEAEYREMIDRILEILSGRTRGLKRDVRRQMEEASDKLQFERAAELRDVLRGLGAMEKRQTSIDYRGGDRDVLGIARSGDAACCVFLRVREGKLLGRHIHFLHIGEGSHDEAALASAAIKGAYLSQDDVPPELLVSSDFEDRPIVESILSERRGGPFRIGVPHRGTKRRLLDMAEENASHILAERVGQESPSGADLPLPPAA
;
A
#
# COMPACT_ATOMS: atom_id res chain seq x y z
N MET A 1 -9.00 12.31 33.24
CA MET A 1 -9.53 12.43 31.85
C MET A 1 -8.55 11.98 30.77
N ASN A 2 -7.54 12.77 30.33
CA ASN A 2 -6.69 12.38 29.18
C ASN A 2 -5.87 11.09 29.40
N ALA A 3 -5.32 10.89 30.61
CA ALA A 3 -4.52 9.70 30.93
C ALA A 3 -5.35 8.41 31.01
N GLU A 4 -6.58 8.46 31.52
CA GLU A 4 -7.50 7.32 31.61
C GLU A 4 -7.96 6.87 30.21
N ARG A 5 -8.36 7.84 29.37
CA ARG A 5 -8.75 7.57 27.98
C ARG A 5 -7.62 6.92 27.17
N LEU A 6 -6.38 7.38 27.35
CA LEU A 6 -5.22 6.76 26.72
C LEU A 6 -5.00 5.32 27.23
N GLN A 7 -5.13 5.06 28.54
CA GLN A 7 -5.00 3.71 29.08
C GLN A 7 -6.06 2.74 28.54
N GLU A 8 -7.28 3.20 28.33
CA GLU A 8 -8.34 2.41 27.70
C GLU A 8 -8.04 2.13 26.23
N GLN A 9 -7.61 3.13 25.46
CA GLN A 9 -7.16 2.93 24.08
C GLN A 9 -6.02 1.91 23.98
N LEU A 10 -5.09 1.91 24.94
CA LEU A 10 -4.00 0.91 24.98
C LEU A 10 -4.51 -0.52 25.24
N LYS A 11 -5.69 -0.68 25.87
CA LYS A 11 -6.29 -2.00 26.12
C LYS A 11 -6.89 -2.61 24.85
N THR A 12 -7.54 -1.79 24.03
CA THR A 12 -8.32 -2.16 22.84
C THR A 12 -7.49 -2.35 21.56
N LEU A 13 -6.21 -1.97 21.56
CA LEU A 13 -5.35 -2.08 20.37
C LEU A 13 -5.35 -3.50 19.74
N PRO A 14 -5.38 -3.60 18.40
CA PRO A 14 -5.37 -4.89 17.71
C PRO A 14 -3.99 -5.56 17.75
N ASN A 15 -3.98 -6.90 17.74
CA ASN A 15 -2.76 -7.70 17.60
C ASN A 15 -2.47 -8.00 16.11
N GLN A 16 -2.37 -6.95 15.30
CA GLN A 16 -2.19 -7.02 13.85
C GLN A 16 -1.06 -6.09 13.40
N PRO A 17 -0.47 -6.32 12.20
CA PRO A 17 0.50 -5.39 11.64
C PRO A 17 -0.17 -4.08 11.23
N GLY A 18 0.56 -2.98 11.36
CA GLY A 18 0.00 -1.65 11.13
C GLY A 18 0.95 -0.50 11.40
N VAL A 19 0.43 0.70 11.24
CA VAL A 19 1.11 1.97 11.55
C VAL A 19 0.37 2.67 12.68
N TYR A 20 1.09 3.20 13.67
CA TYR A 20 0.55 3.97 14.77
C TYR A 20 1.07 5.40 14.73
N LEU A 21 0.24 6.35 15.15
CA LEU A 21 0.52 7.77 15.23
C LEU A 21 0.24 8.24 16.64
N PHE A 22 1.17 8.96 17.23
CA PHE A 22 1.01 9.61 18.53
C PHE A 22 0.68 11.08 18.33
N ARG A 23 -0.35 11.58 19.00
CA ARG A 23 -0.77 12.97 18.92
C ARG A 23 -0.72 13.66 20.28
N ASP A 24 -0.46 14.97 20.25
CA ASP A 24 -0.55 15.84 21.42
C ASP A 24 -1.99 16.33 21.67
N GLU A 25 -2.15 17.19 22.68
CA GLU A 25 -3.42 17.84 23.06
C GLU A 25 -3.99 18.72 21.95
N ASP A 26 -3.13 19.32 21.11
CA ASP A 26 -3.52 20.13 19.95
C ASP A 26 -3.88 19.27 18.73
N GLY A 27 -3.83 17.93 18.85
CA GLY A 27 -4.10 16.98 17.76
C GLY A 27 -2.95 16.84 16.74
N ARG A 28 -1.79 17.45 16.98
CA ARG A 28 -0.63 17.40 16.08
C ARG A 28 0.08 16.06 16.19
N ILE A 29 0.57 15.55 15.06
CA ILE A 29 1.28 14.27 15.02
C ILE A 29 2.70 14.46 15.55
N LEU A 30 2.98 13.86 16.71
CA LEU A 30 4.29 13.88 17.37
C LEU A 30 5.23 12.83 16.79
N TYR A 31 4.71 11.62 16.56
CA TYR A 31 5.48 10.46 16.12
C TYR A 31 4.63 9.50 15.31
N ILE A 32 5.27 8.84 14.34
CA ILE A 32 4.68 7.80 13.49
C ILE A 32 5.61 6.59 13.50
N GLY A 33 5.05 5.40 13.67
CA GLY A 33 5.84 4.18 13.61
C GLY A 33 5.05 2.97 13.10
N LYS A 34 5.75 1.96 12.59
CA LYS A 34 5.18 0.67 12.21
C LYS A 34 5.31 -0.39 13.28
N ALA A 35 4.43 -1.38 13.24
CA ALA A 35 4.46 -2.55 14.10
C ALA A 35 4.06 -3.81 13.33
N THR A 36 4.66 -4.96 13.69
CA THR A 36 4.12 -6.28 13.33
C THR A 36 2.92 -6.65 14.22
N SER A 37 2.86 -6.06 15.41
CA SER A 37 1.75 -6.13 16.36
C SER A 37 1.56 -4.76 17.00
N LEU A 38 0.50 -4.05 16.61
CA LEU A 38 0.18 -2.71 17.13
C LEU A 38 0.07 -2.71 18.66
N ARG A 39 -0.66 -3.67 19.24
CA ARG A 39 -0.82 -3.81 20.70
C ARG A 39 0.50 -3.87 21.46
N SER A 40 1.38 -4.81 21.08
CA SER A 40 2.66 -5.01 21.77
C SER A 40 3.58 -3.81 21.61
N ARG A 41 3.66 -3.26 20.39
CA ARG A 41 4.58 -2.18 20.06
C ARG A 41 4.17 -0.88 20.75
N VAL A 42 2.91 -0.50 20.69
CA VAL A 42 2.45 0.76 21.32
C VAL A 42 2.56 0.69 22.85
N ARG A 43 2.13 -0.41 23.49
CA ARG A 43 2.26 -0.57 24.96
C ARG A 43 3.71 -0.50 25.43
N SER A 44 4.67 -0.90 24.60
CA SER A 44 6.11 -0.80 24.93
C SER A 44 6.59 0.64 25.16
N TYR A 45 5.86 1.67 24.68
CA TYR A 45 6.15 3.08 24.95
C TYR A 45 5.58 3.58 26.29
N PHE A 46 4.65 2.84 26.92
CA PHE A 46 3.94 3.23 28.13
C PHE A 46 4.19 2.31 29.35
N GLY A 47 4.90 1.19 29.19
CA GLY A 47 5.40 0.34 30.31
C GLY A 47 6.49 1.01 31.20
N GLN A 48 7.09 0.26 32.14
CA GLN A 48 8.04 0.81 33.14
C GLN A 48 9.27 1.53 32.54
N ALA A 49 9.63 2.64 33.20
CA ALA A 49 10.42 3.74 32.62
C ALA A 49 11.95 3.63 32.72
N ALA A 50 12.48 2.62 33.44
CA ALA A 50 13.88 2.61 33.89
C ALA A 50 14.90 2.72 32.73
N ASP A 51 14.65 2.08 31.59
CA ASP A 51 15.63 1.96 30.48
C ASP A 51 15.33 2.83 29.24
N ARG A 52 14.37 3.77 29.31
CA ARG A 52 14.02 4.59 28.13
C ARG A 52 14.91 5.81 27.97
N SER A 53 15.33 6.06 26.72
CA SER A 53 15.98 7.32 26.34
C SER A 53 15.10 8.54 26.65
N PHE A 54 15.72 9.67 26.96
CA PHE A 54 15.04 10.93 27.28
C PHE A 54 13.99 11.33 26.23
N LYS A 55 14.30 11.13 24.94
CA LYS A 55 13.40 11.42 23.82
C LYS A 55 12.13 10.57 23.85
N LEU A 56 12.22 9.29 24.22
CA LEU A 56 11.05 8.41 24.32
C LEU A 56 10.18 8.77 25.54
N ARG A 57 10.80 9.14 26.67
CA ARG A 57 10.05 9.59 27.87
C ARG A 57 9.24 10.85 27.57
N GLU A 58 9.85 11.81 26.87
CA GLU A 58 9.17 13.05 26.49
C GLU A 58 8.04 12.83 25.48
N LEU A 59 8.25 11.92 24.51
CA LEU A 59 7.20 11.52 23.57
C LEU A 59 6.00 10.92 24.30
N SER A 60 6.22 9.94 25.19
CA SER A 60 5.14 9.28 25.93
C SER A 60 4.40 10.27 26.84
N ARG A 61 5.10 11.24 27.45
CA ARG A 61 4.49 12.26 28.32
C ARG A 61 3.57 13.21 27.56
N ARG A 62 3.93 13.59 26.33
CA ARG A 62 3.14 14.52 25.49
C ARG A 62 2.03 13.83 24.71
N THR A 63 2.04 12.51 24.64
CA THR A 63 1.06 11.76 23.87
C THR A 63 -0.25 11.70 24.65
N VAL A 64 -1.32 12.22 24.05
CA VAL A 64 -2.68 12.20 24.62
C VAL A 64 -3.60 11.25 23.88
N SER A 65 -3.31 10.94 22.62
CA SER A 65 -4.06 9.94 21.87
C SER A 65 -3.16 9.13 20.95
N VAL A 66 -3.61 7.91 20.67
CA VAL A 66 -2.98 7.02 19.69
C VAL A 66 -3.98 6.73 18.58
N GLU A 67 -3.53 6.88 17.34
CA GLU A 67 -4.28 6.49 16.15
C GLU A 67 -3.56 5.32 15.47
N THR A 68 -4.29 4.32 14.95
CA THR A 68 -3.68 3.15 14.31
C THR A 68 -4.33 2.78 12.99
N PHE A 69 -3.50 2.54 11.98
CA PHE A 69 -3.89 1.99 10.68
C PHE A 69 -3.56 0.51 10.63
N VAL A 70 -4.59 -0.32 10.55
CA VAL A 70 -4.44 -1.77 10.37
C VAL A 70 -4.18 -2.04 8.89
N VAL A 71 -3.23 -2.94 8.61
CA VAL A 71 -2.87 -3.33 7.24
C VAL A 71 -2.69 -4.84 7.14
N THR A 72 -2.72 -5.37 5.93
CA THR A 72 -2.68 -6.82 5.70
C THR A 72 -1.29 -7.44 5.86
N SER A 73 -0.23 -6.63 5.73
CA SER A 73 1.15 -7.13 5.80
C SER A 73 2.16 -6.17 6.43
N PRO A 74 3.24 -6.67 7.06
CA PRO A 74 4.33 -5.83 7.57
C PRO A 74 5.02 -4.99 6.49
N ALA A 75 5.01 -5.43 5.23
CA ALA A 75 5.56 -4.69 4.11
C ALA A 75 4.69 -3.47 3.77
N GLU A 76 3.37 -3.62 3.83
CA GLU A 76 2.42 -2.52 3.65
C GLU A 76 2.53 -1.49 4.78
N ALA A 77 2.69 -1.96 6.03
CA ALA A 77 2.91 -1.08 7.19
C ALA A 77 4.16 -0.21 7.01
N LEU A 78 5.23 -0.78 6.45
CA LEU A 78 6.47 -0.06 6.16
C LEU A 78 6.27 1.05 5.11
N LEU A 79 5.48 0.79 4.07
CA LEU A 79 5.20 1.77 3.02
C LEU A 79 4.30 2.89 3.53
N LEU A 80 3.24 2.52 4.26
CA LEU A 80 2.31 3.47 4.85
C LEU A 80 3.03 4.38 5.85
N GLU A 81 3.87 3.82 6.73
CA GLU A 81 4.69 4.60 7.66
C GLU A 81 5.57 5.62 6.91
N SER A 82 6.26 5.18 5.86
CA SER A 82 7.12 6.07 5.09
C SER A 82 6.35 7.21 4.43
N ASN A 83 5.17 6.93 3.87
CA ASN A 83 4.32 7.95 3.26
C ASN A 83 3.82 8.95 4.31
N LEU A 84 3.35 8.48 5.46
CA LEU A 84 2.84 9.33 6.53
C LEU A 84 3.95 10.18 7.18
N ILE A 85 5.17 9.65 7.33
CA ILE A 85 6.32 10.42 7.83
C ILE A 85 6.70 11.53 6.84
N LYS A 86 6.68 11.24 5.53
CA LYS A 86 7.02 12.23 4.50
C LYS A 86 5.98 13.35 4.43
N GLU A 87 4.71 13.01 4.57
CA GLU A 87 3.60 13.97 4.52
C GLU A 87 3.59 14.87 5.77
N HIS A 88 3.63 14.26 6.96
CA HIS A 88 3.38 14.97 8.22
C HIS A 88 4.65 15.48 8.91
N ALA A 89 5.82 15.04 8.46
CA ALA A 89 7.15 15.37 9.01
C ALA A 89 7.18 15.50 10.57
N PRO A 90 6.77 14.46 11.32
CA PRO A 90 6.55 14.58 12.76
C PRO A 90 7.81 14.93 13.53
N ARG A 91 7.67 15.76 14.57
CA ARG A 91 8.80 16.30 15.36
C ARG A 91 9.72 15.22 15.96
N PHE A 92 9.15 14.11 16.46
CA PHE A 92 9.94 13.07 17.13
C PHE A 92 10.45 11.99 16.18
N ASN A 93 9.96 11.91 14.95
CA ASN A 93 10.54 11.02 13.94
C ASN A 93 11.95 11.51 13.61
N VAL A 94 12.88 10.55 13.48
CA VAL A 94 14.16 10.87 12.85
C VAL A 94 13.82 11.19 11.40
N GLN A 95 13.91 12.46 11.04
CA GLN A 95 13.90 12.87 9.64
C GLN A 95 15.10 12.19 9.02
N LEU A 96 14.85 11.09 8.31
CA LEU A 96 15.86 10.43 7.52
C LEU A 96 16.27 11.45 6.45
N ARG A 97 17.36 12.19 6.71
CA ARG A 97 18.08 12.98 5.69
C ARG A 97 18.56 12.10 4.53
N ASP A 98 18.51 10.77 4.72
CA ASP A 98 18.77 9.77 3.72
C ASP A 98 17.49 9.42 2.94
N ASP A 99 17.41 9.91 1.71
CA ASP A 99 16.44 9.56 0.66
C ASP A 99 16.54 8.08 0.22
N LYS A 100 16.51 7.13 1.14
CA LYS A 100 16.40 5.69 0.81
C LYS A 100 14.95 5.35 0.49
N THR A 101 14.39 6.08 -0.47
CA THR A 101 13.18 5.69 -1.18
C THR A 101 13.41 4.29 -1.76
N PHE A 102 12.46 3.39 -1.54
CA PHE A 102 12.57 2.02 -2.01
C PHE A 102 12.79 1.98 -3.52
N PRO A 103 13.68 1.11 -4.03
CA PRO A 103 13.89 1.00 -5.47
C PRO A 103 12.67 0.36 -6.14
N TYR A 104 12.40 0.87 -7.33
CA TYR A 104 11.43 0.38 -8.29
C TYR A 104 12.17 -0.10 -9.53
N VAL A 105 11.56 -1.04 -10.23
CA VAL A 105 11.94 -1.43 -11.59
C VAL A 105 11.07 -0.64 -12.56
N LYS A 106 11.69 0.20 -13.38
CA LYS A 106 11.03 1.02 -14.41
C LYS A 106 11.23 0.36 -15.78
N VAL A 107 10.16 0.27 -16.56
CA VAL A 107 10.17 -0.18 -17.96
C VAL A 107 9.69 0.96 -18.87
N THR A 108 10.56 1.47 -19.75
CA THR A 108 10.30 2.63 -20.61
C THR A 108 9.47 2.28 -21.85
N VAL A 109 8.22 1.85 -21.65
CA VAL A 109 7.33 1.35 -22.71
C VAL A 109 6.98 2.36 -23.81
N ARG A 110 7.26 3.65 -23.62
CA ARG A 110 7.04 4.70 -24.63
C ARG A 110 8.18 4.81 -25.65
N GLU A 111 9.33 4.21 -25.36
CA GLU A 111 10.45 4.21 -26.30
C GLU A 111 10.25 3.10 -27.34
N PRO A 112 10.69 3.28 -28.60
CA PRO A 112 10.67 2.21 -29.61
C PRO A 112 11.36 0.93 -29.13
N PHE A 113 12.47 1.09 -28.42
CA PHE A 113 13.21 0.01 -27.77
C PHE A 113 13.24 0.21 -26.25
N PRO A 114 12.23 -0.27 -25.50
CA PRO A 114 12.12 -0.08 -24.06
C PRO A 114 13.30 -0.61 -23.26
N ARG A 115 13.57 0.04 -22.12
CA ARG A 115 14.65 -0.27 -21.19
C ARG A 115 14.09 -0.72 -19.86
N VAL A 116 14.81 -1.63 -19.18
CA VAL A 116 14.49 -2.08 -17.82
C VAL A 116 15.53 -1.54 -16.85
N LEU A 117 15.11 -0.53 -16.07
CA LEU A 117 15.96 0.29 -15.21
C LEU A 117 15.57 0.14 -13.74
N VAL A 118 16.50 0.42 -12.84
CA VAL A 118 16.20 0.58 -11.41
C VAL A 118 16.16 2.07 -11.10
N THR A 119 15.08 2.54 -10.48
CA THR A 119 14.92 3.94 -10.08
C THR A 119 14.34 4.02 -8.69
N ARG A 120 14.69 5.08 -7.95
CA ARG A 120 14.05 5.43 -6.67
C ARG A 120 13.03 6.55 -6.83
N HIS A 121 12.96 7.14 -8.02
CA HIS A 121 12.07 8.25 -8.35
C HIS A 121 10.98 7.77 -9.31
N LEU A 122 9.74 7.98 -8.88
CA LEU A 122 8.54 7.80 -9.69
C LEU A 122 8.29 9.11 -10.44
N VAL A 123 8.14 9.02 -11.76
CA VAL A 123 7.88 10.17 -12.63
C VAL A 123 6.66 9.82 -13.49
N ARG A 124 5.76 10.78 -13.73
CA ARG A 124 4.59 10.60 -14.63
C ARG A 124 5.00 10.68 -16.10
N ASP A 125 5.92 9.81 -16.51
CA ASP A 125 6.43 9.75 -17.89
C ASP A 125 5.73 8.68 -18.75
N GLY A 126 4.75 7.98 -18.18
CA GLY A 126 4.00 6.89 -18.82
C GLY A 126 4.76 5.57 -18.93
N SER A 127 5.92 5.44 -18.30
CA SER A 127 6.61 4.17 -18.08
C SER A 127 5.84 3.27 -17.12
N ARG A 128 6.14 1.97 -17.14
CA ARG A 128 5.63 1.02 -16.14
C ARG A 128 6.61 0.93 -14.99
N TYR A 129 6.11 0.98 -13.76
CA TYR A 129 6.91 0.88 -12.55
C TYR A 129 6.46 -0.33 -11.73
N PHE A 130 7.41 -1.14 -11.29
CA PHE A 130 7.19 -2.34 -10.50
C PHE A 130 7.95 -2.21 -9.19
N GLY A 131 7.32 -2.57 -8.07
CA GLY A 131 7.85 -2.33 -6.73
C GLY A 131 6.83 -1.57 -5.89
N PRO A 132 7.24 -0.99 -4.75
CA PRO A 132 8.61 -0.87 -4.24
C PRO A 132 9.21 -2.21 -3.79
N PHE A 133 10.51 -2.43 -4.03
CA PHE A 133 11.22 -3.61 -3.56
C PHE A 133 11.88 -3.36 -2.20
N THR A 134 11.46 -4.13 -1.19
CA THR A 134 12.00 -4.05 0.18
C THR A 134 13.34 -4.75 0.33
N ASP A 135 13.59 -5.81 -0.45
CA ASP A 135 14.89 -6.49 -0.57
C ASP A 135 15.54 -6.14 -1.91
N VAL A 136 16.51 -5.22 -1.86
CA VAL A 136 17.28 -4.78 -3.03
C VAL A 136 18.11 -5.91 -3.62
N GLY A 137 18.59 -6.85 -2.80
CA GLY A 137 19.36 -8.01 -3.23
C GLY A 137 18.50 -8.97 -4.04
N ALA A 138 17.29 -9.29 -3.57
CA ALA A 138 16.32 -10.11 -4.29
C ALA A 138 15.90 -9.47 -5.61
N MET A 139 15.60 -8.16 -5.60
CA MET A 139 15.29 -7.41 -6.81
C MET A 139 16.44 -7.48 -7.83
N ARG A 140 17.68 -7.22 -7.40
CA ARG A 140 18.86 -7.28 -8.28
C ARG A 140 19.08 -8.67 -8.84
N ARG A 141 18.87 -9.74 -8.03
CA ARG A 141 18.91 -11.13 -8.51
C ARG A 141 17.86 -11.36 -9.59
N ALA A 142 16.60 -11.00 -9.35
CA ALA A 142 15.52 -11.16 -10.33
C ALA A 142 15.81 -10.42 -11.64
N LEU A 143 16.29 -9.17 -11.57
CA LEU A 143 16.67 -8.41 -12.76
C LEU A 143 17.84 -9.02 -13.54
N ARG A 144 18.85 -9.55 -12.83
CA ARG A 144 19.95 -10.25 -13.50
C ARG A 144 19.45 -11.44 -14.32
N MET A 145 18.45 -12.15 -13.82
CA MET A 145 17.87 -13.28 -14.54
C MET A 145 17.07 -12.89 -15.75
N ILE A 146 16.25 -11.85 -15.62
CA ILE A 146 15.53 -11.27 -16.75
C ILE A 146 16.56 -10.88 -17.83
N ARG A 147 17.69 -10.28 -17.45
CA ARG A 147 18.77 -9.91 -18.39
C ARG A 147 19.59 -11.10 -18.92
N GLN A 148 19.51 -12.28 -18.31
CA GLN A 148 20.12 -13.49 -18.85
C GLN A 148 19.18 -14.23 -19.82
N MET A 149 17.87 -14.13 -19.61
CA MET A 149 16.85 -14.79 -20.44
C MET A 149 16.42 -13.93 -21.63
N PHE A 150 16.54 -12.62 -21.50
CA PHE A 150 16.12 -11.64 -22.49
C PHE A 150 17.26 -10.68 -22.79
N THR A 151 17.43 -10.37 -24.06
CA THR A 151 18.51 -9.53 -24.60
C THR A 151 18.17 -8.04 -24.51
N VAL A 152 17.72 -7.62 -23.32
CA VAL A 152 17.31 -6.24 -23.03
C VAL A 152 18.52 -5.32 -23.06
N ARG A 153 18.42 -4.25 -23.84
CA ARG A 153 19.48 -3.25 -23.93
C ARG A 153 19.77 -2.59 -22.57
N SER A 154 21.05 -2.35 -22.30
CA SER A 154 21.52 -1.57 -21.15
C SER A 154 21.87 -0.13 -21.53
N CYS A 155 21.98 0.17 -22.84
CA CYS A 155 22.53 1.42 -23.35
C CYS A 155 21.60 2.64 -23.19
N HIS A 156 22.22 3.82 -23.08
CA HIS A 156 21.51 5.08 -22.84
C HIS A 156 20.99 5.80 -24.11
N TYR A 157 21.40 5.37 -25.30
CA TYR A 157 21.07 6.00 -26.60
C TYR A 157 19.56 6.17 -26.85
N ALA A 158 19.12 7.29 -27.43
CA ALA A 158 17.73 7.40 -27.88
C ALA A 158 17.55 6.73 -29.25
N LEU A 159 17.34 5.41 -29.27
CA LEU A 159 17.13 4.67 -30.53
C LEU A 159 15.74 4.93 -31.15
N PRO A 160 15.63 5.06 -32.48
CA PRO A 160 16.70 4.92 -33.49
C PRO A 160 17.54 6.20 -33.76
N ARG A 161 17.22 7.33 -33.12
CA ARG A 161 17.84 8.64 -33.39
C ARG A 161 19.36 8.68 -33.13
N ASP A 162 19.81 8.12 -32.00
CA ASP A 162 21.22 8.13 -31.58
C ASP A 162 21.93 6.80 -31.85
N ALA A 163 21.59 6.13 -32.95
CA ALA A 163 22.13 4.82 -33.29
C ALA A 163 23.65 4.88 -33.55
N PRO A 164 24.49 4.20 -32.74
CA PRO A 164 25.92 4.07 -33.04
C PRO A 164 26.16 3.23 -34.31
N ALA A 165 27.24 3.52 -35.04
CA ALA A 165 27.62 2.81 -36.25
C ALA A 165 28.07 1.34 -36.03
N ARG A 166 28.40 0.97 -34.79
CA ARG A 166 28.85 -0.39 -34.43
C ARG A 166 28.17 -0.88 -33.16
N PRO A 167 27.88 -2.19 -33.04
CA PRO A 167 27.32 -2.76 -31.83
C PRO A 167 28.33 -2.72 -30.68
N CYS A 168 27.83 -2.61 -29.45
CA CYS A 168 28.66 -2.56 -28.25
C CYS A 168 29.03 -3.97 -27.74
N LEU A 169 29.81 -4.04 -26.66
CA LEU A 169 30.22 -5.29 -26.01
C LEU A 169 29.03 -6.20 -25.69
N ASP A 170 27.90 -5.65 -25.22
CA ASP A 170 26.71 -6.44 -24.85
C ASP A 170 26.18 -7.30 -26.01
N TYR A 171 26.40 -6.90 -27.26
CA TYR A 171 26.08 -7.73 -28.42
C TYR A 171 27.02 -8.94 -28.55
N PHE A 172 28.33 -8.70 -28.45
CA PHE A 172 29.34 -9.75 -28.58
C PHE A 172 29.34 -10.78 -27.44
N ILE A 173 28.66 -10.48 -26.33
CA ILE A 173 28.46 -11.40 -25.19
C ILE A 173 27.01 -11.87 -25.06
N ASP A 174 26.21 -11.77 -26.13
CA ASP A 174 24.83 -12.25 -26.22
C ASP A 174 23.85 -11.66 -25.19
N ARG A 175 24.14 -10.46 -24.66
CA ARG A 175 23.27 -9.73 -23.73
C ARG A 175 22.31 -8.76 -24.42
N CYS A 176 22.55 -8.43 -25.68
CA CYS A 176 21.70 -7.55 -26.47
C CYS A 176 21.76 -7.93 -27.94
N MET A 177 20.64 -8.02 -28.66
CA MET A 177 20.64 -8.33 -30.11
C MET A 177 20.88 -7.10 -30.99
N ALA A 178 21.63 -6.12 -30.47
CA ALA A 178 22.00 -4.88 -31.14
C ALA A 178 20.89 -4.20 -31.97
N PRO A 179 19.73 -3.85 -31.37
CA PRO A 179 18.69 -3.08 -32.06
C PRO A 179 19.22 -1.73 -32.58
N CYS A 180 20.33 -1.23 -32.02
CA CYS A 180 20.98 -0.01 -32.45
C CYS A 180 21.55 -0.05 -33.88
N VAL A 181 21.87 -1.24 -34.41
CA VAL A 181 22.36 -1.40 -35.80
C VAL A 181 21.35 -2.12 -36.68
N GLY A 182 20.10 -2.26 -36.22
CA GLY A 182 19.02 -2.90 -36.96
C GLY A 182 19.04 -4.43 -36.93
N SER A 183 19.89 -5.06 -36.11
CA SER A 183 19.97 -6.54 -35.99
C SER A 183 18.74 -7.17 -35.32
N GLN A 184 17.86 -6.36 -34.75
CA GLN A 184 16.58 -6.80 -34.17
C GLN A 184 15.50 -5.79 -34.52
N SER A 185 14.34 -6.26 -34.95
CA SER A 185 13.21 -5.39 -35.28
C SER A 185 12.55 -4.80 -34.02
N GLU A 186 11.89 -3.65 -34.18
CA GLU A 186 11.11 -3.03 -33.11
C GLU A 186 9.98 -3.95 -32.61
N ALA A 187 9.34 -4.70 -33.51
CA ALA A 187 8.26 -5.61 -33.19
C ALA A 187 8.73 -6.78 -32.32
N GLU A 188 9.81 -7.47 -32.72
CA GLU A 188 10.40 -8.56 -31.95
C GLU A 188 10.89 -8.08 -30.57
N TYR A 189 11.49 -6.90 -30.53
CA TYR A 189 11.93 -6.30 -29.27
C TYR A 189 10.74 -5.99 -28.34
N ARG A 190 9.61 -5.50 -28.90
CA ARG A 190 8.38 -5.25 -28.12
C ARG A 190 7.78 -6.54 -27.56
N GLU A 191 7.68 -7.59 -28.37
CA GLU A 191 7.18 -8.89 -27.87
C GLU A 191 8.02 -9.41 -26.70
N MET A 192 9.35 -9.26 -26.79
CA MET A 192 10.26 -9.59 -25.70
C MET A 192 9.97 -8.75 -24.44
N ILE A 193 9.73 -7.45 -24.58
CA ILE A 193 9.39 -6.56 -23.48
C ILE A 193 8.03 -6.91 -22.86
N ASP A 194 7.03 -7.27 -23.66
CA ASP A 194 5.72 -7.65 -23.17
C ASP A 194 5.81 -8.91 -22.29
N ARG A 195 6.62 -9.90 -22.68
CA ARG A 195 6.93 -11.06 -21.83
C ARG A 195 7.57 -10.64 -20.51
N ILE A 196 8.50 -9.67 -20.53
CA ILE A 196 9.12 -9.14 -19.30
C ILE A 196 8.08 -8.42 -18.43
N LEU A 197 7.17 -7.64 -19.02
CA LEU A 197 6.09 -6.98 -18.30
C LEU A 197 5.15 -7.99 -17.65
N GLU A 198 4.84 -9.10 -18.33
CA GLU A 198 4.04 -10.20 -17.76
C GLU A 198 4.72 -10.81 -16.54
N ILE A 199 6.02 -11.09 -16.63
CA ILE A 199 6.83 -11.64 -15.53
C ILE A 199 6.83 -10.68 -14.33
N LEU A 200 7.10 -9.39 -14.58
CA LEU A 200 7.12 -8.36 -13.54
C LEU A 200 5.72 -8.07 -12.97
N SER A 201 4.66 -8.36 -13.72
CA SER A 201 3.26 -8.27 -13.26
C SER A 201 2.80 -9.46 -12.42
N GLY A 202 3.65 -10.48 -12.24
CA GLY A 202 3.35 -11.65 -11.40
C GLY A 202 2.77 -12.85 -12.16
N ARG A 203 2.60 -12.77 -13.49
CA ARG A 203 2.20 -13.91 -14.33
C ARG A 203 3.40 -14.83 -14.60
N THR A 204 3.93 -15.45 -13.54
CA THR A 204 5.20 -16.18 -13.57
C THR A 204 5.07 -17.69 -13.84
N ARG A 205 3.84 -18.23 -13.97
CA ARG A 205 3.60 -19.68 -14.13
C ARG A 205 4.29 -20.28 -15.36
N GLY A 206 4.23 -19.60 -16.51
CA GLY A 206 4.90 -20.03 -17.75
C GLY A 206 6.42 -20.00 -17.60
N LEU A 207 6.97 -18.86 -17.17
CA LEU A 207 8.41 -18.70 -16.97
C LEU A 207 8.99 -19.73 -15.97
N LYS A 208 8.32 -19.98 -14.83
CA LYS A 208 8.79 -20.99 -13.87
C LYS A 208 8.88 -22.38 -14.50
N ARG A 209 8.00 -22.71 -15.44
CA ARG A 209 8.05 -23.96 -16.18
C ARG A 209 9.28 -23.99 -17.08
N ASP A 210 9.56 -22.91 -17.80
CA ASP A 210 10.73 -22.82 -18.69
C ASP A 210 12.06 -22.83 -17.92
N VAL A 211 12.16 -22.08 -16.82
CA VAL A 211 13.37 -22.05 -15.97
C VAL A 211 13.61 -23.41 -15.31
N ARG A 212 12.55 -24.11 -14.90
CA ARG A 212 12.65 -25.48 -14.38
C ARG A 212 13.16 -26.43 -15.45
N ARG A 213 12.60 -26.37 -16.66
CA ARG A 213 13.07 -27.19 -17.79
C ARG A 213 14.55 -26.93 -18.08
N GLN A 214 14.97 -25.66 -18.16
CA GLN A 214 16.38 -25.32 -18.40
C GLN A 214 17.30 -25.76 -17.25
N MET A 215 16.81 -25.73 -16.01
CA MET A 215 17.55 -26.21 -14.84
C MET A 215 17.76 -27.73 -14.91
N GLU A 216 16.71 -28.47 -15.29
CA GLU A 216 16.75 -29.91 -15.50
C GLU A 216 17.71 -30.25 -16.66
N GLU A 217 17.58 -29.57 -17.81
CA GLU A 217 18.50 -29.74 -18.96
C GLU A 217 19.97 -29.42 -18.60
N ALA A 218 20.22 -28.40 -17.79
CA ALA A 218 21.57 -28.06 -17.33
C ALA A 218 22.12 -29.12 -16.36
N SER A 219 21.26 -29.70 -15.52
CA SER A 219 21.61 -30.81 -14.63
C SER A 219 21.95 -32.07 -15.44
N ASP A 220 21.15 -32.38 -16.46
CA ASP A 220 21.37 -33.53 -17.35
C ASP A 220 22.68 -33.39 -18.14
N LYS A 221 23.07 -32.17 -18.49
CA LYS A 221 24.35 -31.84 -19.14
C LYS A 221 25.53 -31.71 -18.16
N LEU A 222 25.35 -32.05 -16.87
CA LEU A 222 26.36 -31.95 -15.80
C LEU A 222 26.89 -30.52 -15.57
N GLN A 223 26.11 -29.50 -15.93
CA GLN A 223 26.44 -28.08 -15.73
C GLN A 223 25.92 -27.59 -14.38
N PHE A 224 26.50 -28.09 -13.28
CA PHE A 224 25.96 -27.89 -11.93
C PHE A 224 25.91 -26.42 -11.47
N GLU A 225 26.88 -25.61 -11.86
CA GLU A 225 26.87 -24.16 -11.55
C GLU A 225 25.66 -23.47 -12.21
N ARG A 226 25.40 -23.80 -13.48
CA ARG A 226 24.27 -23.24 -14.23
C ARG A 226 22.93 -23.72 -13.68
N ALA A 227 22.83 -25.00 -13.31
CA ALA A 227 21.65 -25.54 -12.65
C ALA A 227 21.42 -24.89 -11.27
N ALA A 228 22.48 -24.65 -10.49
CA ALA A 228 22.40 -23.96 -9.20
C ALA A 228 21.93 -22.51 -9.35
N GLU A 229 22.43 -21.78 -10.36
CA GLU A 229 21.91 -20.47 -10.73
C GLU A 229 20.41 -20.56 -11.01
N LEU A 230 19.97 -21.39 -11.97
CA LEU A 230 18.56 -21.50 -12.37
C LEU A 230 17.63 -21.95 -11.20
N ARG A 231 18.14 -22.76 -10.27
CA ARG A 231 17.42 -23.13 -9.04
C ARG A 231 17.18 -21.93 -8.14
N ASP A 232 18.20 -21.11 -7.91
CA ASP A 232 18.08 -19.92 -7.06
C ASP A 232 17.12 -18.90 -7.68
N VAL A 233 16.91 -18.98 -8.98
CA VAL A 233 16.01 -18.14 -9.77
C VAL A 233 14.58 -18.61 -9.62
N LEU A 234 14.34 -19.91 -9.69
CA LEU A 234 13.04 -20.49 -9.31
C LEU A 234 12.64 -20.10 -7.89
N ARG A 235 13.59 -20.11 -6.94
CA ARG A 235 13.37 -19.63 -5.56
C ARG A 235 13.04 -18.14 -5.53
N GLY A 236 13.77 -17.31 -6.27
CA GLY A 236 13.50 -15.88 -6.39
C GLY A 236 12.11 -15.57 -6.97
N LEU A 237 11.74 -16.22 -8.07
CA LEU A 237 10.41 -16.12 -8.70
C LEU A 237 9.30 -16.63 -7.76
N GLY A 238 9.59 -17.64 -6.93
CA GLY A 238 8.70 -18.11 -5.86
C GLY A 238 8.47 -17.07 -4.76
N ALA A 239 9.54 -16.38 -4.34
CA ALA A 239 9.47 -15.34 -3.31
C ALA A 239 8.74 -14.07 -3.78
N MET A 240 8.86 -13.72 -5.07
CA MET A 240 8.14 -12.59 -5.68
C MET A 240 6.62 -12.82 -5.72
N GLU A 241 6.17 -14.04 -6.05
CA GLU A 241 4.75 -14.40 -6.10
C GLU A 241 4.07 -14.33 -4.72
N LYS A 242 4.81 -14.62 -3.64
CA LYS A 242 4.31 -14.49 -2.25
C LYS A 242 4.30 -13.05 -1.71
N ARG A 243 4.85 -12.06 -2.42
CA ARG A 243 5.09 -10.70 -1.88
C ARG A 243 4.68 -9.54 -2.76
N GLN A 244 3.96 -9.77 -3.87
CA GLN A 244 3.52 -8.67 -4.73
C GLN A 244 1.99 -8.60 -4.84
N THR A 245 1.41 -7.91 -3.87
CA THR A 245 0.26 -7.05 -4.12
C THR A 245 0.74 -5.96 -5.08
N SER A 246 0.52 -6.14 -6.38
CA SER A 246 0.70 -5.09 -7.36
C SER A 246 -0.02 -3.82 -6.88
N ILE A 247 0.76 -2.80 -6.52
CA ILE A 247 0.23 -1.45 -6.36
C ILE A 247 0.18 -0.90 -7.79
N ASP A 248 -0.97 -1.06 -8.43
CA ASP A 248 -1.24 -0.40 -9.69
C ASP A 248 -1.46 1.10 -9.41
N TYR A 249 -0.38 1.89 -9.53
CA TYR A 249 -0.40 3.35 -9.44
C TYR A 249 -0.97 3.99 -10.72
N ARG A 250 -2.16 3.58 -11.16
CA ARG A 250 -3.06 4.52 -11.87
C ARG A 250 -3.62 5.53 -10.87
N GLY A 251 -2.73 6.15 -10.11
CA GLY A 251 -2.98 6.98 -8.94
C GLY A 251 -3.60 8.30 -9.37
N GLY A 252 -4.91 8.41 -9.13
CA GLY A 252 -5.59 9.68 -9.02
C GLY A 252 -5.95 9.91 -7.56
N ASP A 253 -6.34 11.12 -7.24
CA ASP A 253 -6.91 11.45 -5.94
C ASP A 253 -8.23 10.70 -5.78
N ARG A 254 -8.39 10.01 -4.66
CA ARG A 254 -9.61 9.27 -4.35
C ARG A 254 -9.75 9.09 -2.86
N ASP A 255 -10.96 8.99 -2.39
CA ASP A 255 -11.23 8.52 -1.03
C ASP A 255 -11.87 7.14 -1.08
N VAL A 256 -11.78 6.42 0.03
CA VAL A 256 -12.35 5.07 0.17
C VAL A 256 -13.14 5.00 1.46
N LEU A 257 -14.41 4.65 1.36
CA LEU A 257 -15.33 4.52 2.48
C LEU A 257 -15.47 3.05 2.85
N GLY A 258 -14.99 2.69 4.04
CA GLY A 258 -15.27 1.42 4.70
C GLY A 258 -16.33 1.62 5.78
N ILE A 259 -17.28 0.69 5.87
CA ILE A 259 -18.36 0.72 6.86
C ILE A 259 -18.31 -0.57 7.66
N ALA A 260 -18.42 -0.46 8.97
CA ALA A 260 -18.63 -1.59 9.87
C ALA A 260 -19.85 -1.33 10.75
N ARG A 261 -20.58 -2.41 11.07
CA ARG A 261 -21.80 -2.36 11.89
C ARG A 261 -21.75 -3.41 13.01
N SER A 262 -22.24 -3.04 14.18
CA SER A 262 -22.39 -3.92 15.35
C SER A 262 -23.56 -3.42 16.19
N GLY A 263 -24.67 -4.16 16.21
CA GLY A 263 -25.91 -3.72 16.86
C GLY A 263 -26.39 -2.38 16.30
N ASP A 264 -26.63 -1.42 17.20
CA ASP A 264 -27.15 -0.07 16.89
C ASP A 264 -26.03 0.94 16.59
N ALA A 265 -24.79 0.48 16.41
CA ALA A 265 -23.65 1.33 16.13
C ALA A 265 -23.04 1.00 14.76
N ALA A 266 -22.77 2.05 13.98
CA ALA A 266 -21.98 2.00 12.75
C ALA A 266 -20.73 2.88 12.86
N CYS A 267 -19.62 2.38 12.32
CA CYS A 267 -18.38 3.10 12.15
C CYS A 267 -18.06 3.22 10.66
N CYS A 268 -17.89 4.45 10.20
CA CYS A 268 -17.50 4.77 8.84
C CYS A 268 -16.07 5.31 8.84
N VAL A 269 -15.18 4.70 8.07
CA VAL A 269 -13.80 5.14 7.92
C VAL A 269 -13.56 5.59 6.48
N PHE A 270 -13.17 6.84 6.32
CA PHE A 270 -12.73 7.41 5.06
C PHE A 270 -11.21 7.39 5.00
N LEU A 271 -10.65 6.55 4.14
CA LEU A 271 -9.22 6.56 3.82
C LEU A 271 -8.98 7.60 2.72
N ARG A 272 -8.14 8.61 3.01
CA ARG A 272 -7.81 9.69 2.06
C ARG A 272 -6.60 9.32 1.23
N VAL A 273 -6.80 9.14 -0.07
CA VAL A 273 -5.72 8.82 -1.01
C VAL A 273 -5.49 10.01 -1.95
N ARG A 274 -4.28 10.53 -1.98
CA ARG A 274 -3.86 11.58 -2.92
C ARG A 274 -2.64 11.11 -3.68
N GLU A 275 -2.64 11.29 -5.00
CA GLU A 275 -1.61 10.76 -5.91
C GLU A 275 -1.31 9.25 -5.73
N GLY A 276 -2.31 8.47 -5.27
CA GLY A 276 -2.13 7.05 -4.95
C GLY A 276 -1.43 6.76 -3.61
N LYS A 277 -1.18 7.77 -2.76
CA LYS A 277 -0.64 7.64 -1.40
C LYS A 277 -1.74 7.82 -0.37
N LEU A 278 -1.80 6.94 0.63
CA LEU A 278 -2.72 7.09 1.77
C LEU A 278 -2.17 8.18 2.70
N LEU A 279 -2.86 9.31 2.79
CA LEU A 279 -2.46 10.48 3.58
C LEU A 279 -2.99 10.45 5.02
N GLY A 280 -4.06 9.72 5.25
CA GLY A 280 -4.68 9.60 6.56
C GLY A 280 -6.09 9.02 6.48
N ARG A 281 -6.82 9.11 7.59
CA ARG A 281 -8.21 8.70 7.65
C ARG A 281 -9.08 9.72 8.39
N HIS A 282 -10.37 9.67 8.13
CA HIS A 282 -11.41 10.31 8.93
C HIS A 282 -12.38 9.24 9.43
N ILE A 283 -12.85 9.39 10.65
CA ILE A 283 -13.76 8.43 11.30
C ILE A 283 -15.07 9.17 11.57
N HIS A 284 -16.19 8.58 11.14
CA HIS A 284 -17.52 9.08 11.42
C HIS A 284 -18.33 7.97 12.09
N PHE A 285 -18.94 8.26 13.23
CA PHE A 285 -19.78 7.31 13.94
C PHE A 285 -21.24 7.66 13.72
N LEU A 286 -22.04 6.65 13.41
CA LEU A 286 -23.47 6.78 13.21
C LEU A 286 -24.20 5.87 14.21
N HIS A 287 -25.28 6.38 14.79
CA HIS A 287 -26.21 5.56 15.55
C HIS A 287 -27.31 5.07 14.61
N ILE A 288 -27.53 3.76 14.60
CA ILE A 288 -28.57 3.11 13.80
C ILE A 288 -29.80 3.06 14.70
N GLY A 289 -30.84 3.81 14.37
CA GLY A 289 -32.12 3.73 15.10
C GLY A 289 -32.82 2.38 14.89
N GLU A 290 -33.90 2.13 15.64
CA GLU A 290 -34.77 0.95 15.46
C GLU A 290 -35.42 0.97 14.07
N GLY A 291 -34.73 0.35 13.12
CA GLY A 291 -35.12 0.27 11.71
C GLY A 291 -33.89 -0.14 10.93
N SER A 292 -33.90 -1.34 10.36
CA SER A 292 -32.75 -1.87 9.63
C SER A 292 -32.40 -0.96 8.46
N HIS A 293 -31.42 -0.07 8.65
CA HIS A 293 -30.86 0.69 7.55
C HIS A 293 -29.87 -0.20 6.80
N ASP A 294 -30.18 -0.46 5.53
CA ASP A 294 -29.28 -1.11 4.59
C ASP A 294 -27.95 -0.35 4.53
N GLU A 295 -26.88 -1.07 4.21
CA GLU A 295 -25.52 -0.53 4.07
C GLU A 295 -25.47 0.66 3.10
N ALA A 296 -26.32 0.63 2.07
CA ALA A 296 -26.55 1.70 1.11
C ALA A 296 -27.02 3.03 1.76
N ALA A 297 -27.94 2.96 2.73
CA ALA A 297 -28.44 4.13 3.44
C ALA A 297 -27.38 4.71 4.38
N LEU A 298 -26.61 3.85 5.05
CA LEU A 298 -25.49 4.26 5.89
C LEU A 298 -24.38 4.92 5.07
N ALA A 299 -24.07 4.39 3.88
CA ALA A 299 -23.13 4.99 2.96
C ALA A 299 -23.59 6.41 2.54
N SER A 300 -24.85 6.56 2.13
CA SER A 300 -25.42 7.86 1.77
C SER A 300 -25.32 8.88 2.92
N ALA A 301 -25.70 8.49 4.14
CA ALA A 301 -25.62 9.35 5.32
C ALA A 301 -24.17 9.72 5.66
N ALA A 302 -23.24 8.77 5.63
CA ALA A 302 -21.83 9.01 5.91
C ALA A 302 -21.19 9.96 4.90
N ILE A 303 -21.49 9.81 3.60
CA ILE A 303 -20.96 10.66 2.53
C ILE A 303 -21.48 12.09 2.69
N LYS A 304 -22.80 12.23 2.94
CA LYS A 304 -23.43 13.53 3.24
C LYS A 304 -22.72 14.17 4.46
N GLY A 305 -22.60 13.45 5.57
CA GLY A 305 -21.93 13.96 6.78
C GLY A 305 -20.47 14.37 6.58
N ALA A 306 -19.71 13.61 5.79
CA ALA A 306 -18.28 13.83 5.57
C ALA A 306 -17.97 14.99 4.61
N TYR A 307 -18.74 15.12 3.51
CA TYR A 307 -18.42 16.07 2.44
C TYR A 307 -19.36 17.29 2.37
N LEU A 308 -20.49 17.32 3.09
CA LEU A 308 -21.33 18.53 3.16
C LEU A 308 -20.66 19.68 3.94
N SER A 309 -19.66 19.39 4.77
CA SER A 309 -18.99 20.38 5.61
C SER A 309 -17.49 20.58 5.31
N GLN A 310 -16.93 19.89 4.32
CA GLN A 310 -15.49 19.95 3.97
C GLN A 310 -15.27 20.46 2.55
N ASP A 311 -14.16 21.17 2.33
CA ASP A 311 -13.79 21.72 1.02
C ASP A 311 -12.90 20.79 0.18
N ASP A 312 -12.30 19.76 0.80
CA ASP A 312 -11.42 18.79 0.14
C ASP A 312 -12.21 17.57 -0.38
N VAL A 313 -12.85 17.74 -1.54
CA VAL A 313 -13.59 16.67 -2.23
C VAL A 313 -12.72 16.02 -3.32
N PRO A 314 -12.46 14.70 -3.27
CA PRO A 314 -11.64 14.01 -4.29
C PRO A 314 -12.40 13.84 -5.62
N PRO A 315 -11.72 13.53 -6.75
CA PRO A 315 -12.39 13.16 -8.00
C PRO A 315 -13.15 11.84 -7.98
N GLU A 316 -12.80 10.94 -7.05
CA GLU A 316 -13.36 9.59 -7.01
C GLU A 316 -13.56 9.15 -5.56
N LEU A 317 -14.71 8.55 -5.26
CA LEU A 317 -14.99 7.89 -3.99
C LEU A 317 -15.29 6.41 -4.23
N LEU A 318 -14.61 5.52 -3.51
CA LEU A 318 -14.86 4.08 -3.57
C LEU A 318 -15.73 3.63 -2.40
N VAL A 319 -16.79 2.88 -2.71
CA VAL A 319 -17.77 2.37 -1.73
C VAL A 319 -17.97 0.85 -1.90
N SER A 320 -18.45 0.19 -0.85
CA SER A 320 -18.69 -1.26 -0.81
C SER A 320 -19.93 -1.69 -1.57
N SER A 321 -20.99 -0.89 -1.51
CA SER A 321 -22.29 -1.13 -2.12
C SER A 321 -22.80 0.11 -2.84
N ASP A 322 -23.57 -0.11 -3.91
CA ASP A 322 -24.26 0.98 -4.60
C ASP A 322 -25.48 1.43 -3.79
N PHE A 323 -25.94 2.66 -3.99
CA PHE A 323 -27.07 3.23 -3.25
C PHE A 323 -27.95 4.12 -4.14
N GLU A 324 -29.25 4.20 -3.83
CA GLU A 324 -30.26 4.86 -4.69
C GLU A 324 -29.94 6.33 -4.97
N ASP A 325 -29.50 7.07 -3.95
CA ASP A 325 -29.18 8.50 -4.04
C ASP A 325 -27.87 8.81 -4.79
N ARG A 326 -27.14 7.81 -5.29
CA ARG A 326 -25.80 8.01 -5.90
C ARG A 326 -25.76 9.08 -6.98
N PRO A 327 -26.68 9.15 -7.96
CA PRO A 327 -26.64 10.16 -9.01
C PRO A 327 -26.77 11.59 -8.44
N ILE A 328 -27.57 11.75 -7.39
CA ILE A 328 -27.80 13.04 -6.73
C ILE A 328 -26.53 13.47 -6.00
N VAL A 329 -25.91 12.55 -5.26
CA VAL A 329 -24.66 12.80 -4.53
C VAL A 329 -23.50 13.12 -5.49
N GLU A 330 -23.39 12.39 -6.60
CA GLU A 330 -22.38 12.66 -7.64
C GLU A 330 -22.54 14.06 -8.25
N SER A 331 -23.78 14.49 -8.49
CA SER A 331 -24.08 15.83 -9.03
C SER A 331 -23.66 16.93 -8.05
N ILE A 332 -24.11 16.85 -6.80
CA ILE A 332 -23.85 17.88 -5.77
C ILE A 332 -22.34 18.00 -5.51
N LEU A 333 -21.64 16.87 -5.38
CA LEU A 333 -20.20 16.88 -5.12
C LEU A 333 -19.37 17.29 -6.34
N SER A 334 -19.84 17.02 -7.56
CA SER A 334 -19.20 17.52 -8.78
C SER A 334 -19.28 19.05 -8.89
N GLU A 335 -20.45 19.61 -8.58
CA GLU A 335 -20.68 21.06 -8.61
C GLU A 335 -19.82 21.76 -7.57
N ARG A 336 -19.83 21.27 -6.32
CA ARG A 336 -19.02 21.86 -5.24
C ARG A 336 -17.52 21.80 -5.51
N ARG A 337 -17.05 20.71 -6.12
CA ARG A 337 -15.63 20.55 -6.50
C ARG A 337 -15.23 21.43 -7.69
N GLY A 338 -16.18 21.86 -8.52
CA GLY A 338 -15.90 22.51 -9.81
C GLY A 338 -15.29 21.55 -10.84
N GLY A 339 -15.59 20.25 -10.76
CA GLY A 339 -15.04 19.22 -11.66
C GLY A 339 -15.65 17.83 -11.43
N PRO A 340 -15.40 16.84 -12.33
CA PRO A 340 -16.15 15.59 -12.34
C PRO A 340 -15.86 14.72 -11.10
N PHE A 341 -16.88 14.46 -10.28
CA PHE A 341 -16.86 13.52 -9.16
C PHE A 341 -17.50 12.20 -9.58
N ARG A 342 -16.91 11.05 -9.19
CA ARG A 342 -17.46 9.72 -9.49
C ARG A 342 -17.45 8.83 -8.27
N ILE A 343 -18.53 8.10 -8.04
CA ILE A 343 -18.59 7.02 -7.07
C ILE A 343 -18.31 5.71 -7.81
N GLY A 344 -17.44 4.87 -7.26
CA GLY A 344 -17.07 3.58 -7.84
C GLY A 344 -17.30 2.43 -6.85
N VAL A 345 -17.82 1.31 -7.37
CA VAL A 345 -18.00 0.07 -6.61
C VAL A 345 -17.01 -0.98 -7.13
N PRO A 346 -15.79 -1.08 -6.55
CA PRO A 346 -14.77 -1.98 -7.06
C PRO A 346 -15.01 -3.42 -6.62
N HIS A 347 -15.16 -4.34 -7.58
CA HIS A 347 -15.32 -5.77 -7.27
C HIS A 347 -14.00 -6.55 -7.22
N ARG A 348 -12.93 -6.09 -7.90
CA ARG A 348 -11.62 -6.77 -7.97
C ARG A 348 -10.46 -5.78 -8.13
N GLY A 349 -9.23 -6.24 -7.85
CA GLY A 349 -8.00 -5.49 -8.09
C GLY A 349 -7.62 -4.52 -6.96
N THR A 350 -6.73 -3.57 -7.25
CA THR A 350 -6.13 -2.67 -6.24
C THR A 350 -7.16 -1.76 -5.55
N LYS A 351 -8.22 -1.35 -6.27
CA LYS A 351 -9.31 -0.55 -5.69
C LYS A 351 -10.12 -1.32 -4.63
N ARG A 352 -10.39 -2.61 -4.88
CA ARG A 352 -11.08 -3.48 -3.90
C ARG A 352 -10.21 -3.69 -2.66
N ARG A 353 -8.89 -3.85 -2.81
CA ARG A 353 -7.98 -3.98 -1.65
C ARG A 353 -7.96 -2.76 -0.74
N LEU A 354 -8.05 -1.55 -1.30
CA LEU A 354 -8.16 -0.33 -0.48
C LEU A 354 -9.47 -0.31 0.30
N LEU A 355 -10.55 -0.80 -0.32
CA LEU A 355 -11.84 -0.92 0.34
C LEU A 355 -11.80 -1.96 1.46
N ASP A 356 -11.20 -3.13 1.22
CA ASP A 356 -10.99 -4.15 2.27
C ASP A 356 -10.22 -3.57 3.46
N MET A 357 -9.17 -2.79 3.19
CA MET A 357 -8.42 -2.08 4.26
C MET A 357 -9.31 -1.10 5.02
N ALA A 358 -10.16 -0.33 4.34
CA ALA A 358 -11.06 0.63 4.98
C ALA A 358 -12.09 -0.10 5.86
N GLU A 359 -12.68 -1.20 5.38
CA GLU A 359 -13.63 -2.05 6.11
C GLU A 359 -12.99 -2.70 7.35
N GLU A 360 -11.77 -3.22 7.23
CA GLU A 360 -11.00 -3.75 8.37
C GLU A 360 -10.74 -2.67 9.42
N ASN A 361 -10.33 -1.48 9.00
CA ASN A 361 -10.09 -0.36 9.91
C ASN A 361 -11.39 0.08 10.61
N ALA A 362 -12.52 0.15 9.89
CA ALA A 362 -13.83 0.46 10.45
C ALA A 362 -14.25 -0.58 11.50
N SER A 363 -14.08 -1.85 11.20
CA SER A 363 -14.43 -2.97 12.10
C SER A 363 -13.62 -2.93 13.39
N HIS A 364 -12.32 -2.65 13.29
CA HIS A 364 -11.45 -2.53 14.46
C HIS A 364 -11.80 -1.34 15.36
N ILE A 365 -12.10 -0.19 14.76
CA ILE A 365 -12.51 1.01 15.51
C ILE A 365 -13.86 0.78 16.20
N LEU A 366 -14.81 0.12 15.51
CA LEU A 366 -16.11 -0.17 16.09
C LEU A 366 -16.00 -1.14 17.28
N ALA A 367 -15.20 -2.19 17.14
CA ALA A 367 -14.94 -3.14 18.22
C ALA A 367 -14.28 -2.47 19.44
N GLU A 368 -13.38 -1.51 19.22
CA GLU A 368 -12.80 -0.69 20.29
C GLU A 368 -13.88 0.10 21.05
N ARG A 369 -14.83 0.71 20.33
CA ARG A 369 -15.89 1.54 20.93
C ARG A 369 -16.95 0.73 21.66
N VAL A 370 -17.45 -0.36 21.07
CA VAL A 370 -18.43 -1.25 21.71
C VAL A 370 -17.85 -1.89 22.98
N GLY A 371 -16.55 -2.21 22.97
CA GLY A 371 -15.84 -2.68 24.15
C GLY A 371 -15.68 -1.63 25.26
N GLN A 372 -15.73 -0.33 24.92
CA GLN A 372 -15.71 0.78 25.90
C GLN A 372 -17.10 1.06 26.50
N GLU A 373 -18.18 0.77 25.77
CA GLU A 373 -19.56 0.95 26.26
C GLU A 373 -20.07 -0.24 27.10
N SER A 374 -19.33 -1.36 27.16
CA SER A 374 -19.68 -2.56 27.94
C SER A 374 -18.94 -2.76 29.29
N PRO A 375 -18.90 -1.76 30.20
CA PRO A 375 -18.70 -2.06 31.63
C PRO A 375 -19.79 -1.42 32.52
N SER A 376 -21.07 -1.81 32.36
CA SER A 376 -22.08 -1.62 33.41
C SER A 376 -23.18 -2.69 33.33
N GLY A 377 -22.80 -3.91 33.68
CA GLY A 377 -23.73 -5.03 33.88
C GLY A 377 -23.27 -5.89 35.03
N ALA A 378 -22.90 -5.26 36.15
CA ALA A 378 -22.77 -5.97 37.42
C ALA A 378 -24.17 -6.07 38.01
N ASP A 379 -24.73 -7.27 38.01
CA ASP A 379 -25.84 -7.67 38.87
C ASP A 379 -25.56 -7.21 40.30
N LEU A 380 -26.28 -6.19 40.76
CA LEU A 380 -26.43 -5.89 42.18
C LEU A 380 -27.71 -6.60 42.64
N PRO A 381 -27.63 -7.58 43.55
CA PRO A 381 -28.82 -8.18 44.12
C PRO A 381 -29.58 -7.13 44.94
N LEU A 382 -30.90 -7.04 44.68
CA LEU A 382 -31.84 -6.20 45.42
C LEU A 382 -31.77 -6.49 46.93
N PRO A 383 -31.80 -5.47 47.81
CA PRO A 383 -31.92 -5.70 49.25
C PRO A 383 -33.32 -6.25 49.59
N PRO A 384 -33.45 -7.09 50.63
CA PRO A 384 -34.75 -7.62 51.04
C PRO A 384 -35.67 -6.50 51.52
N ALA A 385 -36.92 -6.54 51.06
CA ALA A 385 -37.99 -5.68 51.56
C ALA A 385 -38.24 -5.96 53.06
N ALA A 386 -38.44 -4.88 53.81
CA ALA A 386 -38.73 -4.88 55.25
C ALA A 386 -40.06 -5.54 55.59
#